data_AF-A0AB35K4W6-F1
#
_entry.id   AF-A0AB35K4W6-F1
#
_cell.length_a   1.000
_cell.length_b   1.000
_cell.length_c   1.000
_cell.angle_alpha   90.00
_cell.angle_beta   90.00
_cell.angle_gamma   90.00
#
_symmetry.space_group_name_H-M   'P 1'
#
loop_
_entity.id
_entity.type
_entity.pdbx_description
1 polymer ?
#
loop_
_entity_poly.entity_id
_entity_poly.type
_entity_poly.pdbx_seq_one_letter_code
_entity_poly.pdbx_strand_id
1 'polypeptide(L)'
;MDEMIEPEDIAGAKIDLENIRQGAGEDMIVTPRSGLQYKSLPMVSREAENRGGFISAPTLTALQAIMPSYNWQLARDDSTGDEYRWNPAATPNPAWEPTGRNFINDAKVYTDYNVERAIKAFDSDAKKNIEALSEIDAIHYFEDLFRYVVGVIERSGNLNWFFDVLAKDFRTETTSLSEVESSTKDTQNRIFAKDSEKSIIFEDVFSNEVITLLLDGRFYIPNMKRSVQEELVALKNQNDFSVQVAVALNSYATSAKSRLLSFLDKAKKQTGMLGYKRASTAGENGSGYQKIPAILKTSNNSAILFFNRGINGYNGDFEGAELYRCTITWDSAYNITRTEPVLFYSVKNVVERGIVKHATLGNTNDGRLILLFEVSAETTGIKYVQYISYSSDNGQTWSNPIVLDLSHLLPVNAQYFVLGTGSKVIRNAQGRLLTTVYFVGINGIAIIYSDDNGSTWQMSNVATIVNTINESSLVILSDNSILITVRDETKPGYKQYFKSTDNGLTVSYVGPSTITSPHCQSSINKFSDGTLVVATPTNPQSRSKFQVLFSFDDGQSWTLRRYQYYSDVVYAGYSSIEVINDDLVLVAVEGGIQTSSVIEYRDNIDVLLINLKEVYQNGISS
;
A
#
# COMPACT_ATOMS: atom_id res chain seq x y z
N MET A 1 -6.11 52.14 12.21
CA MET A 1 -6.95 52.71 13.28
C MET A 1 -7.84 51.58 13.71
N ASP A 2 -7.58 51.02 14.89
CA ASP A 2 -8.52 50.10 15.50
C ASP A 2 -9.74 50.92 15.90
N GLU A 3 -10.91 50.60 15.36
CA GLU A 3 -12.18 51.18 15.82
C GLU A 3 -12.37 50.77 17.28
N MET A 4 -12.29 51.74 18.19
CA MET A 4 -12.63 51.50 19.58
C MET A 4 -14.12 51.24 19.66
N ILE A 5 -14.48 50.10 20.26
CA ILE A 5 -15.87 49.75 20.57
C ILE A 5 -16.36 50.72 21.66
N GLU A 6 -17.37 51.51 21.35
CA GLU A 6 -17.94 52.48 22.29
C GLU A 6 -18.91 51.78 23.26
N PRO A 7 -19.16 52.33 24.48
CA PRO A 7 -20.09 51.74 25.45
C PRO A 7 -21.50 51.49 24.90
N GLU A 8 -21.93 52.30 23.93
CA GLU A 8 -23.20 52.17 23.20
C GLU A 8 -23.24 50.97 22.25
N ASP A 9 -22.10 50.56 21.69
CA ASP A 9 -21.98 49.34 20.89
C ASP A 9 -22.13 48.09 21.76
N ILE A 10 -21.59 48.12 22.99
CA ILE A 10 -21.73 47.03 23.97
C ILE A 10 -23.18 46.94 24.48
N ALA A 11 -23.82 48.07 24.73
CA ALA A 11 -25.23 48.12 25.11
C ALA A 11 -26.14 47.61 23.98
N GLY A 12 -25.85 48.00 22.74
CA GLY A 12 -26.52 47.50 21.53
C GLY A 12 -26.34 46.01 21.32
N ALA A 13 -25.13 45.48 21.50
CA ALA A 13 -24.83 44.06 21.36
C ALA A 13 -25.59 43.20 22.39
N LYS A 14 -25.83 43.71 23.61
CA LYS A 14 -26.68 43.01 24.60
C LYS A 14 -28.12 42.90 24.14
N ILE A 15 -28.69 43.96 23.57
CA ILE A 15 -30.05 43.96 23.03
C ILE A 15 -30.17 43.02 21.83
N ASP A 16 -29.18 43.04 20.93
CA ASP A 16 -29.14 42.13 19.78
C ASP A 16 -29.03 40.66 20.21
N LEU A 17 -28.24 40.37 21.26
CA LEU A 17 -28.16 39.03 21.86
C LEU A 17 -29.48 38.59 22.52
N GLU A 18 -30.22 39.53 23.12
CA GLU A 18 -31.50 39.27 23.78
C GLU A 18 -32.62 39.03 22.74
N ASN A 19 -32.63 39.78 21.64
CA ASN A 19 -33.52 39.56 20.50
C ASN A 19 -33.27 38.20 19.82
N ILE A 20 -32.00 37.79 19.67
CA ILE A 20 -31.63 36.46 19.17
C ILE A 20 -32.11 35.37 20.14
N ARG A 21 -31.97 35.58 21.46
CA ARG A 21 -32.44 34.62 22.48
C ARG A 21 -33.97 34.49 22.50
N GLN A 22 -34.72 35.58 22.40
CA GLN A 22 -36.19 35.53 22.33
C GLN A 22 -36.66 34.81 21.05
N GLY A 23 -36.02 35.09 19.91
CA GLY A 23 -36.31 34.44 18.63
C GLY A 23 -35.97 32.94 18.54
N ALA A 24 -35.29 32.37 19.54
CA ALA A 24 -35.00 30.94 19.58
C ALA A 24 -36.17 30.10 20.12
N GLY A 25 -37.08 30.70 20.90
CA GLY A 25 -38.14 29.97 21.61
C GLY A 25 -39.58 30.43 21.34
N GLU A 26 -39.77 31.62 20.78
CA GLU A 26 -41.11 32.19 20.54
C GLU A 26 -41.44 32.30 19.06
N ASP A 27 -42.74 32.26 18.73
CA ASP A 27 -43.26 32.32 17.37
C ASP A 27 -43.52 33.78 16.95
N MET A 28 -42.53 34.42 16.32
CA MET A 28 -42.53 35.86 16.05
C MET A 28 -41.60 36.27 14.90
N ILE A 29 -41.75 37.51 14.42
CA ILE A 29 -40.76 38.16 13.55
C ILE A 29 -39.74 38.88 14.43
N VAL A 30 -38.48 38.48 14.32
CA VAL A 30 -37.36 39.11 15.00
C VAL A 30 -36.87 40.30 14.17
N THR A 31 -36.81 41.46 14.81
CA THR A 31 -36.34 42.70 14.18
C THR A 31 -34.99 43.09 14.78
N PRO A 32 -33.86 42.69 14.18
CA PRO A 32 -32.56 43.10 14.68
C PRO A 32 -32.33 44.59 14.42
N ARG A 33 -31.45 45.22 15.21
CA ARG A 33 -31.10 46.63 15.03
C ARG A 33 -30.37 46.89 13.71
N SER A 34 -29.55 45.93 13.27
CA SER A 34 -28.88 45.96 11.97
C SER A 34 -29.20 44.71 11.16
N GLY A 35 -29.56 44.89 9.90
CA GLY A 35 -29.92 43.80 8.99
C GLY A 35 -31.42 43.71 8.74
N LEU A 36 -31.81 42.69 7.98
CA LEU A 36 -33.20 42.45 7.61
C LEU A 36 -33.94 41.74 8.76
N GLN A 37 -35.24 42.02 8.89
CA GLN A 37 -36.13 41.24 9.75
C GLN A 37 -36.12 39.77 9.32
N TYR A 38 -36.19 38.86 10.29
CA TYR A 38 -36.24 37.42 10.02
C TYR A 38 -37.25 36.73 10.95
N LYS A 39 -37.83 35.62 10.48
CA LYS A 39 -38.78 34.83 11.26
C LYS A 39 -38.04 33.96 12.28
N SER A 40 -38.62 33.78 13.45
CA SER A 40 -38.08 32.90 14.48
C SER A 40 -38.12 31.43 14.05
N LEU A 41 -37.26 30.60 14.63
CA LEU A 41 -37.20 29.17 14.30
C LEU A 41 -38.54 28.45 14.55
N PRO A 42 -39.27 28.69 15.66
CA PRO A 42 -40.60 28.12 15.86
C PRO A 42 -41.61 28.58 14.80
N MET A 43 -41.59 29.86 14.40
CA MET A 43 -42.48 30.38 13.35
C MET A 43 -42.20 29.75 11.99
N VAL A 44 -40.91 29.55 11.67
CA VAL A 44 -40.49 28.84 10.45
C VAL A 44 -40.87 27.36 10.51
N SER A 45 -40.69 26.69 11.66
CA SER A 45 -41.07 25.29 11.87
C SER A 45 -42.58 25.12 11.74
N ARG A 46 -43.39 25.97 12.38
CA ARG A 46 -44.85 25.95 12.27
C ARG A 46 -45.32 26.22 10.85
N GLU A 47 -44.71 27.17 10.15
CA GLU A 47 -45.01 27.42 8.73
C GLU A 47 -44.60 26.24 7.83
N ALA A 48 -43.54 25.52 8.16
CA ALA A 48 -43.12 24.32 7.44
C ALA A 48 -44.04 23.12 7.75
N GLU A 49 -44.42 22.93 9.01
CA GLU A 49 -45.32 21.87 9.50
C GLU A 49 -46.74 22.05 8.97
N ASN A 50 -47.27 23.29 8.94
CA ASN A 50 -48.58 23.59 8.37
C ASN A 50 -48.66 23.41 6.84
N ARG A 51 -47.53 23.20 6.15
CA ARG A 51 -47.52 22.90 4.70
C ARG A 51 -47.59 21.41 4.40
N GLY A 52 -47.59 20.53 5.40
CA GLY A 52 -47.99 19.12 5.26
C GLY A 52 -47.05 18.21 4.46
N GLY A 53 -45.89 18.69 4.03
CA GLY A 53 -45.02 17.97 3.09
C GLY A 53 -45.54 18.02 1.65
N PHE A 54 -44.86 17.31 0.75
CA PHE A 54 -45.12 17.41 -0.69
C PHE A 54 -45.93 16.21 -1.21
N ILE A 55 -47.02 16.47 -1.94
CA ILE A 55 -47.84 15.42 -2.55
C ILE A 55 -47.49 15.26 -4.03
N SER A 56 -47.33 14.03 -4.51
CA SER A 56 -47.13 13.72 -5.92
C SER A 56 -48.35 12.96 -6.44
N ALA A 57 -48.86 13.31 -7.61
CA ALA A 57 -49.96 12.60 -8.24
C ALA A 57 -49.68 12.37 -9.73
N PRO A 58 -50.11 11.23 -10.32
CA PRO A 58 -49.76 10.86 -11.69
C PRO A 58 -50.36 11.79 -12.76
N THR A 59 -51.45 12.49 -12.47
CA THR A 59 -52.12 13.47 -13.36
C THR A 59 -52.78 14.58 -12.54
N LEU A 60 -53.06 15.73 -13.16
CA LEU A 60 -53.84 16.80 -12.53
C LEU A 60 -55.22 16.31 -12.05
N THR A 61 -55.87 15.43 -12.81
CA THR A 61 -57.16 14.84 -12.40
C THR A 61 -57.02 14.03 -11.11
N ALA A 62 -55.94 13.24 -10.99
CA ALA A 62 -55.67 12.49 -9.76
C ALA A 62 -55.34 13.43 -8.59
N LEU A 63 -54.63 14.53 -8.84
CA LEU A 63 -54.35 15.53 -7.83
C LEU A 63 -55.60 16.26 -7.35
N GLN A 64 -56.49 16.66 -8.28
CA GLN A 64 -57.75 17.34 -7.96
C GLN A 64 -58.73 16.47 -7.16
N ALA A 65 -58.57 15.14 -7.21
CA ALA A 65 -59.32 14.21 -6.37
C ALA A 65 -58.79 14.13 -4.92
N ILE A 66 -57.60 14.68 -4.63
CA ILE A 66 -56.98 14.69 -3.30
C ILE A 66 -57.39 15.97 -2.57
N MET A 67 -58.05 15.82 -1.42
CA MET A 67 -58.24 16.90 -0.46
C MET A 67 -57.15 16.78 0.64
N PRO A 68 -56.12 17.64 0.66
CA PRO A 68 -55.02 17.53 1.60
C PRO A 68 -55.45 17.88 3.03
N SER A 69 -54.75 17.31 4.01
CA SER A 69 -55.00 17.58 5.43
C SER A 69 -54.43 18.91 5.93
N TYR A 70 -53.60 19.57 5.11
CA TYR A 70 -52.88 20.79 5.47
C TYR A 70 -53.18 21.95 4.51
N ASN A 71 -53.34 23.15 5.06
CA ASN A 71 -53.60 24.36 4.28
C ASN A 71 -52.33 24.78 3.53
N TRP A 72 -52.46 25.22 2.27
CA TRP A 72 -51.30 25.69 1.48
C TRP A 72 -50.24 24.62 1.21
N GLN A 73 -50.63 23.34 1.33
CA GLN A 73 -49.80 22.21 0.95
C GLN A 73 -49.40 22.29 -0.52
N LEU A 74 -48.16 21.88 -0.82
CA LEU A 74 -47.63 21.83 -2.19
C LEU A 74 -47.78 20.44 -2.77
N ALA A 75 -48.02 20.39 -4.07
CA ALA A 75 -48.13 19.14 -4.80
C ALA A 75 -47.65 19.27 -6.25
N ARG A 76 -47.43 18.14 -6.92
CA ARG A 76 -47.07 18.06 -8.33
C ARG A 76 -48.01 17.17 -9.11
N ASP A 77 -48.36 17.62 -10.31
CA ASP A 77 -48.81 16.74 -11.38
C ASP A 77 -47.58 16.11 -12.06
N ASP A 78 -47.35 14.81 -11.87
CA ASP A 78 -46.20 14.09 -12.43
C ASP A 78 -46.22 14.00 -13.95
N SER A 79 -47.40 14.15 -14.58
CA SER A 79 -47.51 14.10 -16.04
C SER A 79 -47.00 15.39 -16.71
N THR A 80 -47.13 16.54 -16.05
CA THR A 80 -46.70 17.84 -16.61
C THR A 80 -45.54 18.47 -15.86
N GLY A 81 -45.29 18.03 -14.62
CA GLY A 81 -44.33 18.64 -13.71
C GLY A 81 -44.85 19.89 -13.01
N ASP A 82 -46.06 20.37 -13.29
CA ASP A 82 -46.58 21.60 -12.71
C ASP A 82 -46.78 21.47 -11.19
N GLU A 83 -46.30 22.46 -10.44
CA GLU A 83 -46.50 22.57 -9.01
C GLU A 83 -47.81 23.31 -8.71
N TYR A 84 -48.62 22.71 -7.85
CA TYR A 84 -49.87 23.27 -7.37
C TYR A 84 -49.78 23.50 -5.86
N ARG A 85 -50.51 24.50 -5.39
CA ARG A 85 -50.68 24.79 -3.98
C ARG A 85 -52.15 24.73 -3.62
N TRP A 86 -52.46 24.01 -2.56
CA TRP A 86 -53.82 23.92 -2.04
C TRP A 86 -54.26 25.24 -1.45
N ASN A 87 -55.25 25.89 -2.04
CA ASN A 87 -55.84 27.10 -1.51
C ASN A 87 -57.19 26.76 -0.83
N PRO A 88 -57.23 26.67 0.51
CA PRO A 88 -58.47 26.40 1.24
C PRO A 88 -59.49 27.55 1.14
N ALA A 89 -59.07 28.72 0.66
CA ALA A 89 -59.91 29.90 0.49
C ALA A 89 -60.28 30.18 -0.99
N ALA A 90 -59.95 29.28 -1.91
CA ALA A 90 -60.35 29.42 -3.31
C ALA A 90 -61.88 29.44 -3.45
N THR A 91 -62.41 30.28 -4.34
CA THR A 91 -63.84 30.40 -4.62
C THR A 91 -64.20 29.79 -5.97
N PRO A 92 -65.31 29.04 -6.09
CA PRO A 92 -66.37 28.86 -5.09
C PRO A 92 -66.09 27.79 -4.02
N ASN A 93 -65.08 26.92 -4.22
CA ASN A 93 -64.69 25.87 -3.27
C ASN A 93 -63.16 25.79 -3.19
N PRO A 94 -62.61 25.27 -2.07
CA PRO A 94 -61.19 24.94 -1.94
C PRO A 94 -60.66 24.17 -3.15
N ALA A 95 -59.50 24.57 -3.66
CA ALA A 95 -58.94 24.02 -4.88
C ALA A 95 -57.41 24.04 -4.88
N TRP A 96 -56.83 23.16 -5.69
CA TRP A 96 -55.43 23.22 -6.07
C TRP A 96 -55.24 24.34 -7.11
N GLU A 97 -54.43 25.34 -6.78
CA GLU A 97 -54.10 26.45 -7.68
C GLU A 97 -52.68 26.28 -8.22
N PRO A 98 -52.43 26.51 -9.52
CA PRO A 98 -51.09 26.45 -10.07
C PRO A 98 -50.23 27.53 -9.44
N THR A 99 -49.02 27.18 -9.02
CA THR A 99 -48.05 28.14 -8.47
C THR A 99 -47.32 28.93 -9.56
N GLY A 100 -47.40 28.45 -10.81
CA GLY A 100 -46.59 28.93 -11.94
C GLY A 100 -45.21 28.27 -12.02
N ARG A 101 -44.82 27.46 -11.02
CA ARG A 101 -43.59 26.67 -11.04
C ARG A 101 -43.85 25.33 -11.74
N ASN A 102 -42.92 24.90 -12.58
CA ASN A 102 -42.97 23.60 -13.24
C ASN A 102 -41.66 22.87 -13.00
N PHE A 103 -41.71 21.75 -12.28
CA PHE A 103 -40.54 20.96 -11.89
C PHE A 103 -39.81 20.35 -13.08
N ILE A 104 -40.50 20.04 -14.19
CA ILE A 104 -39.83 19.55 -15.39
C ILE A 104 -39.07 20.69 -16.07
N ASN A 105 -39.64 21.89 -16.13
CA ASN A 105 -38.95 23.08 -16.64
C ASN A 105 -37.84 23.54 -15.72
N ASP A 106 -38.02 23.50 -14.40
CA ASP A 106 -36.97 23.83 -13.43
C ASP A 106 -35.86 22.79 -13.45
N ALA A 107 -36.20 21.50 -13.53
CA ALA A 107 -35.23 20.44 -13.73
C ALA A 107 -34.55 20.58 -15.08
N LYS A 108 -35.26 21.02 -16.13
CA LYS A 108 -34.69 21.31 -17.44
C LYS A 108 -33.83 22.55 -17.42
N VAL A 109 -34.17 23.64 -16.75
CA VAL A 109 -33.34 24.85 -16.63
C VAL A 109 -32.13 24.58 -15.74
N TYR A 110 -32.28 23.80 -14.67
CA TYR A 110 -31.16 23.35 -13.85
C TYR A 110 -30.29 22.35 -14.62
N THR A 111 -30.88 21.43 -15.38
CA THR A 111 -30.16 20.51 -16.25
C THR A 111 -29.47 21.30 -17.33
N ASP A 112 -30.15 22.15 -18.10
CA ASP A 112 -29.59 23.01 -19.15
C ASP A 112 -28.55 23.99 -18.60
N TYR A 113 -28.67 24.53 -17.38
CA TYR A 113 -27.64 25.36 -16.74
C TYR A 113 -26.43 24.52 -16.31
N ASN A 114 -26.65 23.35 -15.71
CA ASN A 114 -25.56 22.44 -15.34
C ASN A 114 -24.98 21.69 -16.52
N VAL A 115 -25.74 21.53 -17.60
CA VAL A 115 -25.37 20.95 -18.89
C VAL A 115 -24.72 22.03 -19.72
N GLU A 116 -25.08 23.31 -19.68
CA GLU A 116 -24.29 24.40 -20.30
C GLU A 116 -23.01 24.67 -19.52
N ARG A 117 -23.01 24.51 -18.20
CA ARG A 117 -21.79 24.58 -17.37
C ARG A 117 -20.93 23.33 -17.56
N ALA A 118 -21.54 22.16 -17.62
CA ALA A 118 -20.86 20.91 -17.94
C ALA A 118 -20.46 20.86 -19.41
N ILE A 119 -21.18 21.46 -20.36
CA ILE A 119 -20.84 21.63 -21.78
C ILE A 119 -19.80 22.72 -21.92
N LYS A 120 -19.77 23.81 -21.16
CA LYS A 120 -18.62 24.73 -21.18
C LYS A 120 -17.37 24.11 -20.56
N ALA A 121 -17.53 23.19 -19.61
CA ALA A 121 -16.45 22.34 -19.11
C ALA A 121 -16.09 21.21 -20.11
N PHE A 122 -17.08 20.59 -20.77
CA PHE A 122 -16.97 19.52 -21.78
C PHE A 122 -16.66 20.07 -23.18
N ASP A 123 -16.78 21.35 -23.52
CA ASP A 123 -16.41 21.84 -24.85
C ASP A 123 -14.91 22.12 -24.85
N SER A 124 -14.34 22.42 -23.66
CA SER A 124 -12.91 22.31 -23.40
C SER A 124 -12.44 20.88 -23.08
N ASP A 125 -13.20 20.07 -22.34
CA ASP A 125 -12.80 18.73 -21.88
C ASP A 125 -13.22 17.60 -22.83
N ALA A 126 -14.31 17.68 -23.57
CA ALA A 126 -14.81 16.66 -24.51
C ALA A 126 -14.24 16.76 -25.91
N LYS A 127 -13.70 17.91 -26.33
CA LYS A 127 -12.71 17.90 -27.42
C LYS A 127 -11.46 17.11 -27.03
N LYS A 128 -11.11 17.07 -25.74
CA LYS A 128 -10.06 16.22 -25.16
C LYS A 128 -10.52 14.78 -24.84
N ASN A 129 -11.79 14.57 -24.47
CA ASN A 129 -12.31 13.28 -23.96
C ASN A 129 -13.04 12.44 -25.03
N ILE A 130 -13.47 13.00 -26.16
CA ILE A 130 -13.88 12.21 -27.33
C ILE A 130 -12.65 11.59 -28.01
N GLU A 131 -11.46 12.15 -27.79
CA GLU A 131 -10.20 11.45 -28.06
C GLU A 131 -9.97 10.28 -27.09
N ALA A 132 -10.30 10.44 -25.80
CA ALA A 132 -10.10 9.47 -24.72
C ALA A 132 -11.18 8.36 -24.58
N LEU A 133 -12.43 8.55 -25.01
CA LEU A 133 -13.48 7.52 -24.85
C LEU A 133 -13.29 6.32 -25.81
N SER A 134 -12.72 6.55 -26.99
CA SER A 134 -12.22 5.47 -27.85
C SER A 134 -10.91 4.85 -27.37
N GLU A 135 -10.22 5.51 -26.43
CA GLU A 135 -9.05 4.94 -25.74
C GLU A 135 -9.49 4.07 -24.56
N ILE A 136 -10.60 4.36 -23.86
CA ILE A 136 -11.04 3.60 -22.68
C ILE A 136 -11.56 2.19 -23.01
N ASP A 137 -12.32 2.03 -24.10
CA ASP A 137 -12.71 0.68 -24.57
C ASP A 137 -11.51 -0.08 -25.16
N ALA A 138 -10.59 0.64 -25.79
CA ALA A 138 -9.29 0.10 -26.21
C ALA A 138 -8.39 -0.25 -25.02
N ILE A 139 -8.49 0.46 -23.89
CA ILE A 139 -7.74 0.24 -22.64
C ILE A 139 -8.27 -0.98 -21.90
N HIS A 140 -9.59 -1.20 -21.83
CA HIS A 140 -10.12 -2.43 -21.25
C HIS A 140 -9.78 -3.67 -22.11
N TYR A 141 -9.83 -3.53 -23.44
CA TYR A 141 -9.40 -4.59 -24.35
C TYR A 141 -7.88 -4.83 -24.30
N PHE A 142 -7.11 -3.75 -24.15
CA PHE A 142 -5.67 -3.81 -23.90
C PHE A 142 -5.40 -4.44 -22.53
N GLU A 143 -6.16 -4.12 -21.47
CA GLU A 143 -6.01 -4.70 -20.14
C GLU A 143 -6.23 -6.22 -20.13
N ASP A 144 -7.21 -6.73 -20.89
CA ASP A 144 -7.46 -8.18 -20.97
C ASP A 144 -6.41 -8.90 -21.81
N LEU A 145 -6.03 -8.34 -22.96
CA LEU A 145 -4.92 -8.85 -23.78
C LEU A 145 -3.58 -8.75 -23.04
N PHE A 146 -3.40 -7.72 -22.22
CA PHE A 146 -2.18 -7.43 -21.47
C PHE A 146 -2.12 -8.25 -20.18
N ARG A 147 -3.25 -8.58 -19.53
CA ARG A 147 -3.30 -9.60 -18.46
C ARG A 147 -2.91 -10.97 -18.99
N TYR A 148 -3.32 -11.31 -20.22
CA TYR A 148 -2.90 -12.53 -20.88
C TYR A 148 -1.40 -12.54 -21.19
N VAL A 149 -0.86 -11.43 -21.73
CA VAL A 149 0.58 -11.27 -22.02
C VAL A 149 1.42 -11.25 -20.74
N VAL A 150 0.98 -10.55 -19.68
CA VAL A 150 1.63 -10.52 -18.37
C VAL A 150 1.60 -11.90 -17.72
N GLY A 151 0.48 -12.63 -17.79
CA GLY A 151 0.38 -14.01 -17.32
C GLY A 151 1.30 -14.98 -18.08
N VAL A 152 1.65 -14.67 -19.33
CA VAL A 152 2.64 -15.42 -20.12
C VAL A 152 4.08 -15.01 -19.76
N ILE A 153 4.34 -13.72 -19.54
CA ILE A 153 5.65 -13.20 -19.11
C ILE A 153 6.02 -13.72 -17.72
N GLU A 154 5.06 -13.74 -16.78
CA GLU A 154 5.25 -14.26 -15.42
C GLU A 154 5.57 -15.76 -15.41
N ARG A 155 5.03 -16.54 -16.36
CA ARG A 155 5.30 -17.99 -16.49
C ARG A 155 6.57 -18.33 -17.25
N SER A 156 6.95 -17.51 -18.24
CA SER A 156 8.05 -17.81 -19.17
C SER A 156 9.33 -17.03 -18.91
N GLY A 157 9.26 -15.92 -18.17
CA GLY A 157 10.41 -15.07 -17.84
C GLY A 157 11.09 -14.41 -19.05
N ASN A 158 10.51 -14.48 -20.25
CA ASN A 158 11.13 -13.98 -21.46
C ASN A 158 10.09 -13.49 -22.48
N LEU A 159 10.08 -12.18 -22.75
CA LEU A 159 9.20 -11.57 -23.76
C LEU A 159 9.48 -12.11 -25.18
N ASN A 160 10.73 -12.51 -25.46
CA ASN A 160 11.10 -13.14 -26.74
C ASN A 160 10.54 -14.55 -26.86
N TRP A 161 10.20 -15.24 -25.76
CA TRP A 161 9.52 -16.53 -25.84
C TRP A 161 8.09 -16.39 -26.37
N PHE A 162 7.37 -15.32 -26.03
CA PHE A 162 6.05 -15.03 -26.61
C PHE A 162 6.13 -14.89 -28.14
N PHE A 163 7.13 -14.14 -28.62
CA PHE A 163 7.39 -13.99 -30.06
C PHE A 163 8.00 -15.25 -30.70
N ASP A 164 8.82 -16.01 -29.99
CA ASP A 164 9.43 -17.26 -30.44
C ASP A 164 8.43 -18.43 -30.47
N VAL A 165 7.44 -18.49 -29.58
CA VAL A 165 6.35 -19.50 -29.64
C VAL A 165 5.44 -19.22 -30.82
N LEU A 166 5.12 -17.93 -31.05
CA LEU A 166 4.42 -17.49 -32.26
C LEU A 166 5.23 -17.79 -33.54
N ALA A 167 6.57 -17.90 -33.45
CA ALA A 167 7.46 -18.16 -34.58
C ALA A 167 7.96 -19.62 -34.73
N LYS A 168 8.00 -20.43 -33.66
CA LYS A 168 8.57 -21.80 -33.65
C LYS A 168 7.54 -22.91 -33.76
N ASP A 169 6.32 -22.71 -33.29
CA ASP A 169 5.25 -23.72 -33.46
C ASP A 169 4.52 -23.60 -34.79
N PHE A 170 4.71 -22.48 -35.51
CA PHE A 170 4.22 -22.32 -36.87
C PHE A 170 5.35 -22.59 -37.86
N ARG A 171 5.74 -23.86 -37.97
CA ARG A 171 6.40 -24.32 -39.20
C ARG A 171 5.46 -23.99 -40.35
N THR A 172 5.97 -23.23 -41.31
CA THR A 172 5.36 -23.03 -42.62
C THR A 172 5.31 -24.35 -43.37
N GLU A 173 4.42 -25.23 -42.98
CA GLU A 173 3.88 -26.26 -43.85
C GLU A 173 2.43 -25.85 -44.07
N THR A 174 2.01 -25.81 -45.33
CA THR A 174 0.64 -25.52 -45.77
C THR A 174 -0.30 -26.58 -45.23
N THR A 175 -0.65 -26.47 -43.95
CA THR A 175 -1.60 -27.35 -43.27
C THR A 175 -3.00 -26.83 -43.56
N SER A 176 -3.81 -27.66 -44.20
CA SER A 176 -5.16 -27.26 -44.62
C SER A 176 -6.05 -27.01 -43.39
N LEU A 177 -7.04 -26.11 -43.51
CA LEU A 177 -7.92 -25.66 -42.42
C LEU A 177 -8.54 -26.83 -41.60
N SER A 178 -8.76 -27.98 -42.23
CA SER A 178 -9.33 -29.17 -41.61
C SER A 178 -8.43 -29.88 -40.58
N GLU A 179 -7.12 -29.65 -40.61
CA GLU A 179 -6.18 -30.30 -39.67
C GLU A 179 -6.08 -29.52 -38.34
N VAL A 180 -6.22 -28.18 -38.38
CA VAL A 180 -6.21 -27.30 -37.20
C VAL A 180 -7.39 -27.61 -36.28
N GLU A 181 -8.59 -27.77 -36.83
CA GLU A 181 -9.82 -28.10 -36.08
C GLU A 181 -9.74 -29.44 -35.31
N SER A 182 -8.89 -30.37 -35.76
CA SER A 182 -8.74 -31.68 -35.10
C SER A 182 -7.66 -31.71 -34.01
N SER A 183 -6.75 -30.73 -34.00
CA SER A 183 -5.56 -30.72 -33.13
C SER A 183 -5.76 -29.97 -31.80
N THR A 184 -6.69 -29.01 -31.75
CA THR A 184 -7.01 -28.25 -30.54
C THR A 184 -8.23 -28.87 -29.85
N LYS A 185 -7.98 -29.83 -28.96
CA LYS A 185 -8.97 -30.32 -27.98
C LYS A 185 -9.24 -29.32 -26.84
N ASP A 186 -8.89 -28.05 -27.03
CA ASP A 186 -9.20 -26.98 -26.08
C ASP A 186 -10.25 -26.08 -26.71
N THR A 187 -11.51 -26.31 -26.32
CA THR A 187 -12.71 -25.71 -26.92
C THR A 187 -12.91 -24.22 -26.64
N GLN A 188 -11.88 -23.51 -26.19
CA GLN A 188 -12.01 -22.13 -25.72
C GLN A 188 -11.68 -21.06 -26.76
N ASN A 189 -10.87 -21.36 -27.80
CA ASN A 189 -10.46 -20.38 -28.81
C ASN A 189 -10.50 -20.98 -30.23
N ARG A 190 -11.05 -20.26 -31.21
CA ARG A 190 -11.03 -20.66 -32.63
C ARG A 190 -10.00 -19.82 -33.40
N ILE A 191 -9.05 -20.49 -34.05
CA ILE A 191 -8.01 -19.85 -34.86
C ILE A 191 -8.30 -20.15 -36.34
N PHE A 192 -8.48 -19.12 -37.16
CA PHE A 192 -8.71 -19.27 -38.59
C PHE A 192 -7.56 -18.66 -39.39
N ALA A 193 -6.89 -19.50 -40.18
CA ALA A 193 -5.91 -19.05 -41.18
C ALA A 193 -6.63 -18.86 -42.53
N LYS A 194 -6.72 -17.63 -43.04
CA LYS A 194 -7.32 -17.37 -44.36
C LYS A 194 -6.21 -17.17 -45.40
N ASP A 195 -5.96 -18.21 -46.19
CA ASP A 195 -4.92 -18.23 -47.24
C ASP A 195 -5.35 -17.53 -48.54
N SER A 196 -5.73 -16.25 -48.45
CA SER A 196 -5.76 -15.43 -49.68
C SER A 196 -5.29 -13.99 -49.49
N GLU A 197 -5.19 -13.49 -48.26
CA GLU A 197 -4.66 -12.15 -48.01
C GLU A 197 -3.93 -12.06 -46.66
N LYS A 198 -2.68 -12.55 -46.62
CA LYS A 198 -1.58 -12.18 -45.69
C LYS A 198 -1.94 -11.88 -44.21
N SER A 199 -2.91 -12.59 -43.65
CA SER A 199 -3.41 -12.30 -42.30
C SER A 199 -3.91 -13.53 -41.56
N ILE A 200 -3.80 -13.48 -40.23
CA ILE A 200 -4.27 -14.51 -39.30
C ILE A 200 -5.40 -13.89 -38.49
N ILE A 201 -6.53 -14.59 -38.39
CA ILE A 201 -7.73 -14.08 -37.72
C ILE A 201 -7.99 -14.91 -36.45
N PHE A 202 -8.06 -14.21 -35.32
CA PHE A 202 -8.48 -14.76 -34.04
C PHE A 202 -9.92 -14.33 -33.78
N GLU A 203 -10.79 -15.28 -33.45
CA GLU A 203 -12.18 -15.00 -33.06
C GLU A 203 -12.42 -15.46 -31.62
N ASP A 204 -12.74 -14.52 -30.75
CA ASP A 204 -13.20 -14.81 -29.39
C ASP A 204 -14.69 -15.21 -29.44
N VAL A 205 -14.98 -16.42 -28.97
CA VAL A 205 -16.31 -17.04 -29.09
C VAL A 205 -17.32 -16.43 -28.10
N PHE A 206 -16.88 -15.66 -27.10
CA PHE A 206 -17.74 -15.01 -26.12
C PHE A 206 -18.04 -13.55 -26.48
N SER A 207 -17.09 -12.83 -27.08
CA SER A 207 -17.28 -11.42 -27.45
C SER A 207 -17.63 -11.19 -28.93
N ASN A 208 -17.51 -12.21 -29.79
CA ASN A 208 -17.59 -12.10 -31.26
C ASN A 208 -16.57 -11.12 -31.85
N GLU A 209 -15.48 -10.83 -31.14
CA GLU A 209 -14.45 -9.90 -31.62
C GLU A 209 -13.39 -10.63 -32.43
N VAL A 210 -12.98 -9.96 -33.51
CA VAL A 210 -12.14 -10.51 -34.56
C VAL A 210 -10.82 -9.74 -34.57
N ILE A 211 -9.74 -10.35 -34.09
CA ILE A 211 -8.39 -9.76 -34.13
C ILE A 211 -7.68 -10.26 -35.39
N THR A 212 -7.18 -9.34 -36.21
CA THR A 212 -6.45 -9.69 -37.44
C THR A 212 -4.97 -9.33 -37.29
N LEU A 213 -4.09 -10.33 -37.34
CA LEU A 213 -2.64 -10.16 -37.38
C LEU A 213 -2.16 -10.17 -38.83
N LEU A 214 -1.45 -9.13 -39.25
CA LEU A 214 -0.81 -9.06 -40.57
C LEU A 214 0.60 -9.66 -40.51
N LEU A 215 1.05 -10.30 -41.59
CA LEU A 215 2.37 -10.94 -41.69
C LEU A 215 3.58 -10.00 -41.52
N ASP A 216 3.37 -8.68 -41.55
CA ASP A 216 4.42 -7.68 -41.25
C ASP A 216 4.48 -7.28 -39.76
N GLY A 217 3.74 -7.98 -38.90
CA GLY A 217 3.74 -7.79 -37.45
C GLY A 217 2.85 -6.66 -36.97
N ARG A 218 1.98 -6.12 -37.83
CA ARG A 218 0.94 -5.15 -37.45
C ARG A 218 -0.32 -5.89 -36.99
N PHE A 219 -0.95 -5.34 -35.96
CA PHE A 219 -2.28 -5.78 -35.51
C PHE A 219 -3.34 -4.91 -36.15
N TYR A 220 -4.51 -5.48 -36.40
CA TYR A 220 -5.73 -4.77 -36.65
C TYR A 220 -6.75 -5.21 -35.61
N ILE A 221 -7.05 -4.30 -34.68
CA ILE A 221 -8.06 -4.47 -33.65
C ILE A 221 -9.26 -3.60 -34.05
N PRO A 222 -10.43 -4.20 -34.34
CA PRO A 222 -11.64 -3.44 -34.66
C PRO A 222 -11.96 -2.44 -33.54
N ASN A 223 -12.43 -1.25 -33.91
CA ASN A 223 -12.80 -0.15 -33.01
C ASN A 223 -11.63 0.55 -32.25
N MET A 224 -10.38 0.10 -32.40
CA MET A 224 -9.22 0.82 -31.88
C MET A 224 -8.75 1.90 -32.87
N LYS A 225 -8.51 3.13 -32.40
CA LYS A 225 -8.01 4.21 -33.27
C LYS A 225 -6.66 3.86 -33.89
N ARG A 226 -6.50 4.17 -35.17
CA ARG A 226 -5.26 3.91 -35.93
C ARG A 226 -4.01 4.55 -35.30
N SER A 227 -4.14 5.73 -34.72
CA SER A 227 -3.03 6.43 -34.02
C SER A 227 -2.55 5.66 -32.79
N VAL A 228 -3.46 5.07 -32.01
CA VAL A 228 -3.15 4.23 -30.84
C VAL A 228 -2.47 2.93 -31.29
N GLN A 229 -2.95 2.33 -32.37
CA GLN A 229 -2.32 1.15 -32.97
C GLN A 229 -0.90 1.46 -33.49
N GLU A 230 -0.68 2.64 -34.08
CA GLU A 230 0.64 3.12 -34.53
C GLU A 230 1.58 3.44 -33.35
N GLU A 231 1.06 3.93 -32.23
CA GLU A 231 1.81 4.19 -31.00
C GLU A 231 2.24 2.89 -30.28
N LEU A 232 1.37 1.88 -30.23
CA LEU A 232 1.71 0.53 -29.76
C LEU A 232 2.82 -0.12 -30.59
N VAL A 233 2.80 0.09 -31.91
CA VAL A 233 3.87 -0.35 -32.83
C VAL A 233 5.16 0.45 -32.60
N ALA A 234 5.07 1.73 -32.23
CA ALA A 234 6.23 2.56 -31.90
C ALA A 234 6.87 2.17 -30.54
N LEU A 235 6.06 1.77 -29.56
CA LEU A 235 6.50 1.29 -28.24
C LEU A 235 7.30 -0.03 -28.32
N LYS A 236 7.10 -0.83 -29.37
CA LYS A 236 7.91 -2.04 -29.69
C LYS A 236 9.43 -1.75 -29.74
N ASN A 237 9.80 -0.51 -30.04
CA ASN A 237 11.20 -0.09 -30.21
C ASN A 237 11.74 0.77 -29.06
N GLN A 238 10.96 1.03 -28.00
CA GLN A 238 11.41 1.78 -26.81
C GLN A 238 11.77 0.84 -25.66
N ASN A 239 12.78 1.21 -24.87
CA ASN A 239 13.18 0.45 -23.68
C ASN A 239 11.98 0.16 -22.77
N ASP A 240 11.86 -1.11 -22.36
CA ASP A 240 10.82 -1.73 -21.52
C ASP A 240 10.34 -0.84 -20.33
N PHE A 241 11.24 -0.02 -19.78
CA PHE A 241 10.97 0.93 -18.69
C PHE A 241 9.87 1.96 -18.95
N SER A 242 9.91 2.65 -20.09
CA SER A 242 9.02 3.78 -20.37
C SER A 242 7.58 3.28 -20.51
N VAL A 243 7.43 2.07 -21.04
CA VAL A 243 6.16 1.35 -21.18
C VAL A 243 5.63 0.95 -19.80
N GLN A 244 6.44 0.30 -18.95
CA GLN A 244 6.03 -0.08 -17.58
C GLN A 244 5.60 1.12 -16.72
N VAL A 245 6.30 2.26 -16.86
CA VAL A 245 5.94 3.51 -16.18
C VAL A 245 4.64 4.09 -16.72
N ALA A 246 4.44 4.11 -18.04
CA ALA A 246 3.20 4.60 -18.64
C ALA A 246 1.99 3.75 -18.19
N VAL A 247 2.14 2.41 -18.18
CA VAL A 247 1.13 1.47 -17.68
C VAL A 247 0.80 1.74 -16.21
N ALA A 248 1.82 1.87 -15.36
CA ALA A 248 1.63 2.18 -13.93
C ALA A 248 0.93 3.52 -13.68
N LEU A 249 1.30 4.56 -14.42
CA LEU A 249 0.71 5.89 -14.27
C LEU A 249 -0.77 5.95 -14.70
N ASN A 250 -1.23 4.96 -15.47
CA ASN A 250 -2.61 4.82 -15.91
C ASN A 250 -3.43 3.88 -15.01
N SER A 251 -2.81 2.86 -14.41
CA SER A 251 -3.48 1.92 -13.49
C SER A 251 -3.53 2.41 -12.03
N TYR A 252 -2.67 3.35 -11.66
CA TYR A 252 -2.63 3.88 -10.29
C TYR A 252 -3.68 4.95 -10.01
N ALA A 253 -4.28 4.84 -8.82
CA ALA A 253 -4.98 5.96 -8.20
C ALA A 253 -4.05 7.18 -8.07
N THR A 254 -4.63 8.38 -8.07
CA THR A 254 -3.91 9.66 -8.11
C THR A 254 -2.78 9.77 -7.07
N SER A 255 -2.98 9.24 -5.87
CA SER A 255 -1.98 9.24 -4.78
C SER A 255 -0.74 8.39 -5.12
N ALA A 256 -0.93 7.16 -5.62
CA ALA A 256 0.15 6.28 -6.04
C ALA A 256 0.90 6.84 -7.25
N LYS A 257 0.18 7.45 -8.20
CA LYS A 257 0.77 8.19 -9.33
C LYS A 257 1.68 9.32 -8.86
N SER A 258 1.21 10.11 -7.90
CA SER A 258 1.98 11.22 -7.32
C SER A 258 3.26 10.75 -6.64
N ARG A 259 3.21 9.64 -5.89
CA ARG A 259 4.39 9.05 -5.23
C ARG A 259 5.42 8.57 -6.25
N LEU A 260 4.98 7.87 -7.29
CA LEU A 260 5.85 7.41 -8.38
C LEU A 260 6.53 8.60 -9.08
N LEU A 261 5.78 9.64 -9.44
CA LEU A 261 6.35 10.83 -10.09
C LEU A 261 7.36 11.56 -9.19
N SER A 262 7.03 11.72 -7.91
CA SER A 262 7.93 12.29 -6.89
C SER A 262 9.23 11.49 -6.79
N PHE A 263 9.13 10.16 -6.69
CA PHE A 263 10.29 9.27 -6.68
C PHE A 263 11.18 9.45 -7.92
N LEU A 264 10.58 9.50 -9.12
CA LEU A 264 11.33 9.63 -10.37
C LEU A 264 12.03 10.98 -10.49
N ASP A 265 11.39 12.06 -10.05
CA ASP A 265 11.98 13.40 -10.05
C ASP A 265 13.18 13.46 -9.10
N LYS A 266 13.05 12.92 -7.88
CA LYS A 266 14.14 12.82 -6.90
C LYS A 266 15.30 11.99 -7.45
N ALA A 267 15.02 10.78 -7.94
CA ALA A 267 16.04 9.86 -8.45
C ALA A 267 16.88 10.45 -9.60
N LYS A 268 16.26 11.21 -10.51
CA LYS A 268 16.96 11.87 -11.63
C LYS A 268 17.92 12.96 -11.21
N LYS A 269 17.67 13.62 -10.07
CA LYS A 269 18.45 14.76 -9.57
C LYS A 269 19.64 14.34 -8.71
N GLN A 270 19.66 13.11 -8.21
CA GLN A 270 20.70 12.62 -7.31
C GLN A 270 22.02 12.34 -8.05
N THR A 271 23.14 12.47 -7.33
CA THR A 271 24.50 12.21 -7.80
C THR A 271 25.28 11.38 -6.78
N GLY A 272 26.26 10.58 -7.22
CA GLY A 272 27.03 9.67 -6.36
C GLY A 272 26.61 8.21 -6.49
N MET A 273 27.52 7.30 -6.15
CA MET A 273 27.32 5.84 -6.21
C MET A 273 26.93 5.28 -4.85
N LEU A 274 26.51 4.01 -4.85
CA LEU A 274 26.24 3.20 -3.66
C LEU A 274 27.40 3.17 -2.66
N GLY A 275 27.07 3.20 -1.37
CA GLY A 275 27.97 2.79 -0.29
C GLY A 275 27.84 1.31 0.00
N TYR A 276 28.96 0.59 0.10
CA TYR A 276 29.02 -0.80 0.54
C TYR A 276 30.02 -0.96 1.68
N LYS A 277 29.68 -1.77 2.69
CA LYS A 277 30.62 -2.21 3.71
C LYS A 277 30.28 -3.59 4.24
N ARG A 278 31.29 -4.45 4.32
CA ARG A 278 31.24 -5.65 5.17
C ARG A 278 31.25 -5.22 6.64
N ALA A 279 30.13 -5.40 7.33
CA ALA A 279 29.97 -4.97 8.70
C ALA A 279 30.44 -6.01 9.73
N SER A 280 30.31 -7.30 9.43
CA SER A 280 30.87 -8.38 10.26
C SER A 280 31.16 -9.59 9.39
N THR A 281 32.30 -10.25 9.62
CA THR A 281 32.71 -11.43 8.84
C THR A 281 32.79 -12.68 9.72
N ALA A 282 32.35 -13.83 9.22
CA ALA A 282 32.63 -15.10 9.86
C ALA A 282 34.15 -15.31 10.03
N GLY A 283 34.59 -15.85 11.17
CA GLY A 283 36.01 -15.98 11.51
C GLY A 283 36.68 -14.71 12.06
N GLU A 284 36.03 -13.55 12.01
CA GLU A 284 36.55 -12.30 12.60
C GLU A 284 36.76 -12.47 14.12
N ASN A 285 38.00 -12.30 14.59
CA ASN A 285 38.38 -12.53 16.00
C ASN A 285 37.99 -13.93 16.52
N GLY A 286 38.01 -14.94 15.64
CA GLY A 286 37.63 -16.30 16.00
C GLY A 286 36.12 -16.51 16.16
N SER A 287 35.28 -15.60 15.64
CA SER A 287 33.83 -15.79 15.66
C SER A 287 33.36 -16.86 14.69
N GLY A 288 32.23 -17.51 15.00
CA GLY A 288 31.51 -18.36 14.06
C GLY A 288 30.71 -17.54 13.06
N TYR A 289 29.43 -17.87 12.91
CA TYR A 289 28.55 -17.23 11.94
C TYR A 289 28.12 -15.80 12.35
N GLN A 290 27.68 -14.98 11.38
CA GLN A 290 27.04 -13.68 11.63
C GLN A 290 25.66 -13.65 10.96
N LYS A 291 24.58 -13.51 11.75
CA LYS A 291 23.18 -13.67 11.27
C LYS A 291 22.22 -12.66 11.87
N ILE A 292 21.01 -12.59 11.30
CA ILE A 292 19.85 -11.83 11.82
C ILE A 292 20.21 -10.36 12.14
N PRO A 293 20.53 -9.55 11.12
CA PRO A 293 20.82 -8.14 11.33
C PRO A 293 19.55 -7.37 11.75
N ALA A 294 19.72 -6.36 12.60
CA ALA A 294 18.73 -5.35 12.93
C ALA A 294 19.40 -3.97 12.92
N ILE A 295 18.90 -3.06 12.08
CA ILE A 295 19.48 -1.73 11.92
C ILE A 295 18.47 -0.62 12.16
N LEU A 296 18.87 0.43 12.87
CA LEU A 296 18.05 1.59 13.18
C LEU A 296 18.86 2.88 13.03
N LYS A 297 18.28 3.87 12.37
CA LYS A 297 18.87 5.21 12.25
C LYS A 297 18.96 5.85 13.63
N THR A 298 20.12 6.39 13.98
CA THR A 298 20.34 7.14 15.22
C THR A 298 20.55 8.63 14.97
N SER A 299 21.02 9.00 13.78
CA SER A 299 21.10 10.39 13.30
C SER A 299 21.14 10.42 11.76
N ASN A 300 21.30 11.59 11.15
CA ASN A 300 21.31 11.72 9.68
C ASN A 300 22.40 10.90 8.99
N ASN A 301 23.55 10.70 9.65
CA ASN A 301 24.70 10.00 9.10
C ASN A 301 25.18 8.84 9.99
N SER A 302 24.30 8.32 10.86
CA SER A 302 24.64 7.20 11.72
C SER A 302 23.45 6.29 11.98
N ALA A 303 23.76 5.00 12.13
CA ALA A 303 22.83 3.97 12.53
C ALA A 303 23.50 3.04 13.55
N ILE A 304 22.69 2.39 14.39
CA ILE A 304 23.13 1.29 15.24
C ILE A 304 22.73 -0.02 14.55
N LEU A 305 23.69 -0.93 14.46
CA LEU A 305 23.51 -2.28 13.92
C LEU A 305 23.67 -3.28 15.06
N PHE A 306 22.67 -4.14 15.23
CA PHE A 306 22.74 -5.34 16.04
C PHE A 306 22.75 -6.57 15.13
N PHE A 307 23.46 -7.61 15.54
CA PHE A 307 23.49 -8.90 14.83
C PHE A 307 23.91 -10.02 15.78
N ASN A 308 23.56 -11.23 15.40
CA ASN A 308 23.97 -12.42 16.13
C ASN A 308 25.33 -12.90 15.64
N ARG A 309 26.19 -13.21 16.60
CA ARG A 309 27.49 -13.81 16.37
C ARG A 309 27.54 -15.20 16.99
N GLY A 310 28.00 -16.16 16.21
CA GLY A 310 28.17 -17.54 16.64
C GLY A 310 29.35 -17.77 17.53
N ILE A 311 29.14 -18.60 18.55
CA ILE A 311 30.22 -19.22 19.31
C ILE A 311 30.73 -20.42 18.48
N ASN A 312 32.05 -20.52 18.31
CA ASN A 312 32.64 -21.64 17.57
C ASN A 312 32.25 -22.99 18.17
N GLY A 313 31.95 -23.95 17.29
CA GLY A 313 31.51 -25.29 17.70
C GLY A 313 29.99 -25.43 17.84
N TYR A 314 29.23 -24.33 17.73
CA TYR A 314 27.78 -24.31 17.84
C TYR A 314 27.10 -23.92 16.53
N ASN A 315 25.90 -24.47 16.29
CA ASN A 315 25.16 -24.23 15.04
C ASN A 315 24.49 -22.85 14.97
N GLY A 316 24.29 -22.21 16.12
CA GLY A 316 23.75 -20.88 16.20
C GLY A 316 22.28 -20.69 16.05
N ASP A 317 21.60 -21.67 15.49
CA ASP A 317 20.16 -21.67 15.35
C ASP A 317 19.49 -22.09 16.66
N PHE A 318 20.05 -23.09 17.32
CA PHE A 318 19.56 -23.73 18.53
C PHE A 318 20.55 -23.69 19.70
N GLU A 319 21.78 -23.20 19.48
CA GLU A 319 22.81 -23.13 20.51
C GLU A 319 23.92 -22.16 20.12
N GLY A 320 24.56 -21.54 21.11
CA GLY A 320 25.80 -20.78 20.95
C GLY A 320 25.67 -19.56 20.05
N ALA A 321 24.78 -18.64 20.42
CA ALA A 321 24.63 -17.33 19.77
C ALA A 321 24.71 -16.20 20.78
N GLU A 322 25.51 -15.19 20.46
CA GLU A 322 25.67 -13.98 21.25
C GLU A 322 25.13 -12.78 20.46
N LEU A 323 24.72 -11.73 21.17
CA LEU A 323 24.25 -10.50 20.54
C LEU A 323 25.37 -9.45 20.55
N TYR A 324 25.76 -8.99 19.36
CA TYR A 324 26.77 -7.95 19.17
C TYR A 324 26.13 -6.70 18.59
N ARG A 325 26.83 -5.58 18.76
CA ARG A 325 26.46 -4.31 18.15
C ARG A 325 27.66 -3.56 17.61
N CYS A 326 27.44 -2.73 16.60
CA CYS A 326 28.38 -1.70 16.16
C CYS A 326 27.64 -0.47 15.63
N THR A 327 28.31 0.67 15.64
CA THR A 327 27.80 1.89 15.02
C THR A 327 28.26 1.93 13.57
N ILE A 328 27.31 2.16 12.66
CA ILE A 328 27.55 2.43 11.25
C ILE A 328 27.48 3.94 11.03
N THR A 329 28.40 4.48 10.26
CA THR A 329 28.36 5.88 9.81
C THR A 329 28.71 5.98 8.34
N TRP A 330 28.34 7.09 7.70
CA TRP A 330 28.72 7.35 6.32
C TRP A 330 29.02 8.83 6.10
N ASP A 331 29.92 9.12 5.17
CA ASP A 331 30.24 10.48 4.76
C ASP A 331 29.34 10.97 3.62
N SER A 332 29.55 12.22 3.19
CA SER A 332 28.80 12.83 2.08
C SER A 332 29.07 12.20 0.71
N ALA A 333 30.11 11.36 0.60
CA ALA A 333 30.43 10.57 -0.59
C ALA A 333 29.89 9.14 -0.47
N TYR A 334 29.05 8.85 0.53
CA TYR A 334 28.46 7.54 0.82
C TYR A 334 29.47 6.46 1.22
N ASN A 335 30.70 6.83 1.62
CA ASN A 335 31.65 5.86 2.17
C ASN A 335 31.19 5.42 3.55
N ILE A 336 30.89 4.14 3.70
CA ILE A 336 30.44 3.57 4.97
C ILE A 336 31.64 3.18 5.84
N THR A 337 31.62 3.60 7.09
CA THR A 337 32.53 3.13 8.15
C THR A 337 31.75 2.50 9.30
N ARG A 338 32.46 1.74 10.14
CA ARG A 338 31.89 1.14 11.34
C ARG A 338 32.85 1.22 12.51
N THR A 339 32.31 1.20 13.73
CA THR A 339 33.09 0.87 14.93
C THR A 339 33.41 -0.61 14.99
N GLU A 340 34.33 -0.99 15.87
CA GLU A 340 34.52 -2.40 16.22
C GLU A 340 33.24 -2.99 16.83
N PRO A 341 32.89 -4.25 16.54
CA PRO A 341 31.70 -4.86 17.10
C PRO A 341 31.95 -5.24 18.55
N VAL A 342 31.04 -4.81 19.41
CA VAL A 342 31.13 -5.02 20.86
C VAL A 342 30.05 -6.01 21.27
N LEU A 343 30.42 -6.97 22.12
CA LEU A 343 29.47 -7.89 22.75
C LEU A 343 28.45 -7.06 23.56
N PHE A 344 27.18 -7.20 23.22
CA PHE A 344 26.09 -6.57 23.96
C PHE A 344 25.56 -7.49 25.06
N TYR A 345 25.26 -8.74 24.71
CA TYR A 345 24.72 -9.71 25.66
C TYR A 345 25.10 -11.15 25.28
N SER A 346 25.42 -11.94 26.30
CA SER A 346 25.71 -13.38 26.21
C SER A 346 25.17 -14.06 27.47
N VAL A 347 24.76 -15.33 27.34
CA VAL A 347 24.25 -16.12 28.47
C VAL A 347 25.41 -16.50 29.39
N LYS A 348 25.40 -16.03 30.64
CA LYS A 348 26.45 -16.33 31.64
C LYS A 348 26.18 -17.67 32.34
N ASN A 349 27.24 -18.44 32.64
CA ASN A 349 27.24 -19.61 33.54
C ASN A 349 26.38 -20.83 33.17
N VAL A 350 25.96 -20.97 31.91
CA VAL A 350 25.33 -22.21 31.44
C VAL A 350 26.23 -22.83 30.39
N VAL A 351 26.44 -24.14 30.50
CA VAL A 351 27.29 -25.01 29.69
C VAL A 351 27.19 -24.65 28.20
N GLU A 352 28.07 -23.76 27.74
CA GLU A 352 28.44 -23.35 26.36
C GLU A 352 27.34 -23.18 25.27
N ARG A 353 26.04 -23.36 25.53
CA ARG A 353 24.99 -23.57 24.50
C ARG A 353 23.87 -22.52 24.44
N GLY A 354 23.92 -21.43 25.19
CA GLY A 354 22.86 -20.42 25.20
C GLY A 354 22.71 -19.66 23.86
N ILE A 355 21.53 -19.07 23.63
CA ILE A 355 21.21 -18.27 22.44
C ILE A 355 20.70 -16.89 22.87
N VAL A 356 21.20 -15.84 22.23
CA VAL A 356 20.67 -14.48 22.30
C VAL A 356 20.33 -14.05 20.87
N LYS A 357 19.09 -13.63 20.57
CA LYS A 357 18.56 -13.44 19.18
C LYS A 357 17.47 -12.38 19.03
N HIS A 358 17.07 -12.18 17.76
CA HIS A 358 15.90 -11.41 17.33
C HIS A 358 15.87 -9.99 17.90
N ALA A 359 16.97 -9.25 17.69
CA ALA A 359 17.00 -7.84 18.03
C ALA A 359 15.90 -7.09 17.24
N THR A 360 15.02 -6.40 17.97
CA THR A 360 13.95 -5.56 17.43
C THR A 360 14.15 -4.15 17.97
N LEU A 361 14.52 -3.24 17.07
CA LEU A 361 14.90 -1.86 17.41
C LEU A 361 13.76 -0.88 17.10
N GLY A 362 13.69 0.22 17.85
CA GLY A 362 12.83 1.34 17.52
C GLY A 362 13.05 2.57 18.41
N ASN A 363 12.09 3.49 18.37
CA ASN A 363 12.11 4.73 19.14
C ASN A 363 10.86 4.83 20.03
N THR A 364 11.06 5.23 21.27
CA THR A 364 9.98 5.55 22.23
C THR A 364 9.47 6.99 22.02
N ASN A 365 8.38 7.38 22.69
CA ASN A 365 7.86 8.76 22.62
C ASN A 365 8.75 9.76 23.36
N ASP A 366 9.48 9.31 24.38
CA ASP A 366 10.36 10.16 25.19
C ASP A 366 11.78 10.33 24.58
N GLY A 367 11.99 9.85 23.36
CA GLY A 367 13.24 10.05 22.61
C GLY A 367 14.32 9.01 22.86
N ARG A 368 14.07 7.98 23.68
CA ARG A 368 14.98 6.85 23.86
C ARG A 368 14.90 5.86 22.70
N LEU A 369 16.03 5.24 22.37
CA LEU A 369 16.03 4.00 21.60
C LEU A 369 15.54 2.86 22.49
N ILE A 370 14.75 1.95 21.93
CA ILE A 370 14.30 0.72 22.56
C ILE A 370 14.85 -0.48 21.78
N LEU A 371 15.33 -1.48 22.51
CA LEU A 371 15.75 -2.77 22.00
C LEU A 371 14.98 -3.86 22.74
N LEU A 372 14.21 -4.65 21.99
CA LEU A 372 13.75 -5.96 22.43
C LEU A 372 14.67 -7.03 21.85
N PHE A 373 14.90 -8.09 22.60
CA PHE A 373 15.63 -9.27 22.12
C PHE A 373 15.26 -10.49 22.96
N GLU A 374 15.70 -11.67 22.53
CA GLU A 374 15.34 -12.92 23.19
C GLU A 374 16.57 -13.67 23.66
N VAL A 375 16.42 -14.38 24.78
CA VAL A 375 17.43 -15.24 25.37
C VAL A 375 16.84 -16.62 25.62
N SER A 376 17.52 -17.66 25.16
CA SER A 376 17.28 -19.04 25.56
C SER A 376 18.52 -19.57 26.26
N ALA A 377 18.41 -19.86 27.56
CA ALA A 377 19.51 -20.36 28.38
C ALA A 377 19.51 -21.89 28.53
N GLU A 378 18.49 -22.58 28.00
CA GLU A 378 18.26 -24.01 28.23
C GLU A 378 19.11 -24.90 27.31
N THR A 379 19.56 -26.04 27.85
CA THR A 379 20.34 -27.06 27.11
C THR A 379 19.47 -28.13 26.44
N THR A 380 18.16 -28.16 26.74
CA THR A 380 17.20 -29.15 26.25
C THR A 380 15.90 -28.46 25.85
N GLY A 381 15.82 -28.01 24.59
CA GLY A 381 14.67 -27.26 24.06
C GLY A 381 14.90 -25.75 24.07
N ILE A 382 14.23 -25.05 23.14
CA ILE A 382 14.27 -23.59 23.08
C ILE A 382 13.13 -23.03 23.91
N LYS A 383 13.47 -22.14 24.84
CA LYS A 383 12.51 -21.30 25.56
C LYS A 383 12.99 -19.86 25.51
N TYR A 384 12.41 -19.07 24.60
CA TYR A 384 12.74 -17.67 24.49
C TYR A 384 12.14 -16.88 25.66
N VAL A 385 13.01 -16.21 26.41
CA VAL A 385 12.66 -15.17 27.38
C VAL A 385 12.98 -13.84 26.72
N GLN A 386 11.98 -12.97 26.62
CA GLN A 386 12.16 -11.63 26.06
C GLN A 386 12.87 -10.72 27.08
N TYR A 387 13.76 -9.89 26.57
CA TYR A 387 14.48 -8.86 27.31
C TYR A 387 14.27 -7.52 26.63
N ILE A 388 14.36 -6.46 27.44
CA ILE A 388 14.26 -5.08 26.99
C ILE A 388 15.43 -4.25 27.52
N SER A 389 15.95 -3.36 26.69
CA SER A 389 16.98 -2.39 27.03
C SER A 389 16.75 -1.08 26.30
N TYR A 390 17.22 0.02 26.89
CA TYR A 390 17.03 1.37 26.37
C TYR A 390 18.35 2.11 26.23
N SER A 391 18.43 3.02 25.26
CA SER A 391 19.53 3.99 25.13
C SER A 391 18.98 5.41 25.07
N SER A 392 19.60 6.32 25.82
CA SER A 392 19.26 7.76 25.85
C SER A 392 20.30 8.64 25.16
N ASP A 393 21.34 8.04 24.57
CA ASP A 393 22.51 8.72 24.01
C ASP A 393 22.82 8.25 22.58
N ASN A 394 21.76 7.98 21.80
CA ASN A 394 21.82 7.53 20.41
C ASN A 394 22.58 6.20 20.22
N GLY A 395 22.43 5.30 21.17
CA GLY A 395 22.95 3.93 21.10
C GLY A 395 24.40 3.80 21.56
N GLN A 396 25.01 4.84 22.16
CA GLN A 396 26.38 4.76 22.67
C GLN A 396 26.44 3.86 23.91
N THR A 397 25.57 4.12 24.89
CA THR A 397 25.36 3.30 26.08
C THR A 397 23.93 2.79 26.15
N TRP A 398 23.74 1.70 26.90
CA TRP A 398 22.46 1.01 27.03
C TRP A 398 22.23 0.65 28.49
N SER A 399 20.97 0.70 28.93
CA SER A 399 20.59 0.20 30.25
C SER A 399 20.88 -1.29 30.37
N ASN A 400 21.12 -1.77 31.58
CA ASN A 400 21.17 -3.20 31.84
C ASN A 400 19.88 -3.86 31.32
N PRO A 401 19.97 -4.93 30.51
CA PRO A 401 18.79 -5.62 30.04
C PRO A 401 17.97 -6.17 31.21
N ILE A 402 16.67 -5.96 31.15
CA ILE A 402 15.71 -6.52 32.11
C ILE A 402 14.80 -7.52 31.40
N VAL A 403 14.32 -8.52 32.13
CA VAL A 403 13.34 -9.47 31.60
C VAL A 403 12.04 -8.72 31.31
N LEU A 404 11.50 -8.93 30.11
CA LEU A 404 10.18 -8.48 29.72
C LEU A 404 9.22 -9.67 29.84
N ASP A 405 8.45 -9.72 30.92
CA ASP A 405 7.52 -10.84 31.15
C ASP A 405 6.25 -10.69 30.31
N LEU A 406 6.22 -11.43 29.20
CA LEU A 406 5.08 -11.54 28.29
C LEU A 406 4.37 -12.89 28.40
N SER A 407 4.67 -13.69 29.44
CA SER A 407 4.12 -15.05 29.59
C SER A 407 2.58 -15.05 29.68
N HIS A 408 2.00 -14.00 30.25
CA HIS A 408 0.55 -13.81 30.35
C HIS A 408 -0.13 -13.56 28.99
N LEU A 409 0.63 -13.23 27.93
CA LEU A 409 0.12 -13.04 26.57
C LEU A 409 0.18 -14.33 25.74
N LEU A 410 0.84 -15.39 26.22
CA LEU A 410 0.98 -16.63 25.45
C LEU A 410 -0.39 -17.35 25.32
N PRO A 411 -0.87 -17.62 24.09
CA PRO A 411 -2.08 -18.42 23.88
C PRO A 411 -1.93 -19.83 24.45
N VAL A 412 -3.01 -20.38 25.02
CA VAL A 412 -3.02 -21.69 25.70
C VAL A 412 -2.52 -22.84 24.83
N ASN A 413 -2.71 -22.75 23.51
CA ASN A 413 -2.31 -23.76 22.52
C ASN A 413 -0.95 -23.49 21.86
N ALA A 414 -0.28 -22.37 22.17
CA ALA A 414 1.07 -22.07 21.69
C ALA A 414 2.13 -22.61 22.66
N GLN A 415 3.25 -23.09 22.14
CA GLN A 415 4.37 -23.55 22.98
C GLN A 415 5.15 -22.36 23.54
N TYR A 416 5.45 -21.40 22.68
CA TYR A 416 6.07 -20.11 22.98
C TYR A 416 5.82 -19.20 21.78
N PHE A 417 6.07 -17.90 21.94
CA PHE A 417 6.13 -16.97 20.81
C PHE A 417 7.52 -16.39 20.67
N VAL A 418 7.78 -15.87 19.49
CA VAL A 418 9.05 -15.31 19.05
C VAL A 418 8.79 -13.91 18.50
N LEU A 419 9.66 -12.95 18.80
CA LEU A 419 9.65 -11.64 18.16
C LEU A 419 9.74 -11.77 16.63
N GLY A 420 9.04 -10.90 15.91
CA GLY A 420 9.09 -10.85 14.45
C GLY A 420 10.52 -10.60 13.96
N THR A 421 11.14 -11.62 13.36
CA THR A 421 12.53 -11.50 12.93
C THR A 421 12.69 -10.40 11.88
N GLY A 422 13.64 -9.48 12.11
CA GLY A 422 13.87 -8.29 11.28
C GLY A 422 12.71 -7.29 11.23
N SER A 423 11.76 -7.40 12.16
CA SER A 423 10.76 -6.39 12.49
C SER A 423 11.39 -5.21 13.24
N LYS A 424 10.59 -4.16 13.45
CA LYS A 424 10.95 -2.98 14.25
C LYS A 424 9.89 -2.71 15.29
N VAL A 425 10.25 -1.92 16.31
CA VAL A 425 9.27 -1.24 17.13
C VAL A 425 8.91 0.07 16.42
N ILE A 426 7.74 0.12 15.79
CA ILE A 426 7.24 1.32 15.13
C ILE A 426 6.27 2.06 16.05
N ARG A 427 6.01 3.33 15.76
CA ARG A 427 5.08 4.16 16.51
C ARG A 427 3.95 4.63 15.60
N ASN A 428 2.70 4.50 16.05
CA ASN A 428 1.55 5.06 15.35
C ASN A 428 1.28 6.52 15.68
N ALA A 429 0.29 7.12 15.01
CA ALA A 429 -0.08 8.53 15.20
C ALA A 429 -0.51 8.86 16.64
N GLN A 430 -0.97 7.88 17.41
CA GLN A 430 -1.40 8.02 18.81
C GLN A 430 -0.25 7.82 19.81
N GLY A 431 0.97 7.53 19.34
CA GLY A 431 2.13 7.28 20.21
C GLY A 431 2.27 5.84 20.70
N ARG A 432 1.37 4.93 20.30
CA ARG A 432 1.49 3.51 20.64
C ARG A 432 2.68 2.89 19.92
N LEU A 433 3.52 2.19 20.68
CA LEU A 433 4.60 1.37 20.16
C LEU A 433 4.04 0.02 19.72
N LEU A 434 4.47 -0.47 18.56
CA LEU A 434 3.93 -1.65 17.91
C LEU A 434 5.09 -2.51 17.38
N THR A 435 5.06 -3.81 17.65
CA THR A 435 5.86 -4.79 16.92
C THR A 435 5.10 -6.09 16.75
N THR A 436 5.67 -7.05 16.01
CA THR A 436 5.01 -8.32 15.70
C THR A 436 5.64 -9.48 16.47
N VAL A 437 4.83 -10.50 16.70
CA VAL A 437 5.24 -11.81 17.22
C VAL A 437 4.64 -12.91 16.36
N TYR A 438 5.30 -14.06 16.34
CA TYR A 438 4.76 -15.30 15.78
C TYR A 438 4.85 -16.43 16.79
N PHE A 439 4.03 -17.47 16.63
CA PHE A 439 3.92 -18.53 17.60
C PHE A 439 4.52 -19.84 17.09
N VAL A 440 5.13 -20.61 17.99
CA VAL A 440 5.56 -21.99 17.71
C VAL A 440 4.49 -22.95 18.23
N GLY A 441 4.13 -23.93 17.40
CA GLY A 441 3.05 -24.88 17.67
C GLY A 441 1.69 -24.47 17.08
N ILE A 442 1.53 -23.20 16.67
CA ILE A 442 0.37 -22.71 15.91
C ILE A 442 0.84 -21.81 14.77
N ASN A 443 0.22 -21.94 13.59
CA ASN A 443 0.52 -21.11 12.42
C ASN A 443 -0.14 -19.73 12.56
N GLY A 444 0.37 -18.90 13.47
CA GLY A 444 -0.24 -17.62 13.82
C GLY A 444 0.76 -16.51 14.09
N ILE A 445 0.28 -15.27 13.93
CA ILE A 445 0.98 -14.03 14.26
C ILE A 445 0.07 -13.12 15.08
N ALA A 446 0.68 -12.18 15.81
CA ALA A 446 -0.02 -11.11 16.51
C ALA A 446 0.83 -9.83 16.50
N ILE A 447 0.19 -8.70 16.81
CA ILE A 447 0.87 -7.46 17.19
C ILE A 447 0.96 -7.44 18.71
N ILE A 448 2.16 -7.16 19.25
CA ILE A 448 2.30 -6.68 20.63
C ILE A 448 2.47 -5.17 20.61
N TYR A 449 1.91 -4.49 21.61
CA TYR A 449 1.90 -3.04 21.67
C TYR A 449 2.07 -2.49 23.08
N SER A 450 2.59 -1.27 23.17
CA SER A 450 2.80 -0.55 24.43
C SER A 450 2.35 0.90 24.29
N ASP A 451 1.59 1.37 25.28
CA ASP A 451 1.12 2.75 25.39
C ASP A 451 1.94 3.60 26.37
N ASP A 452 2.96 3.02 27.01
CA ASP A 452 3.74 3.61 28.11
C ASP A 452 5.26 3.51 27.90
N ASN A 453 5.70 3.74 26.65
CA ASN A 453 7.10 3.73 26.22
C ASN A 453 7.84 2.41 26.47
N GLY A 454 7.13 1.28 26.40
CA GLY A 454 7.68 -0.07 26.53
C GLY A 454 7.70 -0.61 27.95
N SER A 455 7.04 0.05 28.91
CA SER A 455 7.00 -0.38 30.32
C SER A 455 6.06 -1.57 30.51
N THR A 456 4.89 -1.53 29.87
CA THR A 456 3.95 -2.65 29.78
C THR A 456 3.57 -2.89 28.33
N TRP A 457 3.25 -4.14 28.03
CA TRP A 457 2.88 -4.59 26.69
C TRP A 457 1.59 -5.41 26.74
N GLN A 458 0.78 -5.23 25.71
CA GLN A 458 -0.45 -5.97 25.45
C GLN A 458 -0.35 -6.61 24.07
N MET A 459 -1.32 -7.47 23.72
CA MET A 459 -1.33 -8.18 22.45
C MET A 459 -2.69 -8.06 21.77
N SER A 460 -2.67 -8.04 20.43
CA SER A 460 -3.86 -8.17 19.60
C SER A 460 -4.47 -9.58 19.72
N ASN A 461 -5.55 -9.86 18.99
CA ASN A 461 -5.90 -11.25 18.70
C ASN A 461 -4.77 -11.95 17.95
N VAL A 462 -4.72 -13.28 18.08
CA VAL A 462 -3.87 -14.13 17.24
C VAL A 462 -4.59 -14.38 15.92
N ALA A 463 -3.92 -14.06 14.82
CA ALA A 463 -4.42 -14.34 13.48
C ALA A 463 -3.71 -15.58 12.93
N THR A 464 -4.47 -16.62 12.58
CA THR A 464 -3.94 -17.91 12.10
C THR A 464 -4.35 -18.19 10.67
N ILE A 465 -3.51 -18.90 9.92
CA ILE A 465 -3.84 -19.44 8.59
C ILE A 465 -3.37 -20.88 8.45
N VAL A 466 -3.75 -21.53 7.33
CA VAL A 466 -3.37 -22.91 7.05
C VAL A 466 -1.87 -23.04 6.76
N ASN A 467 -1.30 -22.09 6.01
CA ASN A 467 0.12 -22.08 5.67
C ASN A 467 1.00 -21.98 6.92
N THR A 468 2.15 -22.64 6.88
CA THR A 468 3.18 -22.46 7.92
C THR A 468 3.79 -21.07 7.78
N ILE A 469 3.50 -20.21 8.74
CA ILE A 469 3.94 -18.81 8.79
C ILE A 469 4.69 -18.51 10.07
N ASN A 470 5.64 -17.57 9.99
CA ASN A 470 6.41 -17.15 11.16
C ASN A 470 6.90 -15.69 11.07
N GLU A 471 8.13 -15.49 10.63
CA GLU A 471 8.89 -14.26 10.73
C GLU A 471 8.17 -13.13 10.03
N SER A 472 7.89 -12.06 10.76
CA SER A 472 7.04 -10.96 10.30
C SER A 472 7.68 -9.60 10.54
N SER A 473 7.33 -8.64 9.69
CA SER A 473 7.62 -7.23 9.90
C SER A 473 6.39 -6.38 9.55
N LEU A 474 6.31 -5.17 10.10
CA LEU A 474 5.12 -4.31 9.96
C LEU A 474 5.47 -2.89 9.53
N VAL A 475 4.49 -2.23 8.91
CA VAL A 475 4.54 -0.82 8.52
C VAL A 475 3.16 -0.19 8.62
N ILE A 476 3.08 1.10 8.92
CA ILE A 476 1.82 1.85 8.89
C ILE A 476 1.60 2.35 7.46
N LEU A 477 0.45 2.07 6.86
CA LEU A 477 0.05 2.51 5.53
C LEU A 477 -0.41 3.98 5.52
N SER A 478 -0.85 4.48 4.36
CA SER A 478 -1.25 5.88 4.24
C SER A 478 -2.65 6.17 4.79
N ASP A 479 -3.48 5.15 4.94
CA ASP A 479 -4.79 5.18 5.61
C ASP A 479 -4.68 4.97 7.14
N ASN A 480 -3.47 5.00 7.71
CA ASN A 480 -3.13 4.67 9.11
C ASN A 480 -3.38 3.22 9.55
N SER A 481 -3.79 2.34 8.65
CA SER A 481 -3.80 0.92 8.94
C SER A 481 -2.38 0.36 9.03
N ILE A 482 -2.21 -0.81 9.64
CA ILE A 482 -0.92 -1.48 9.78
C ILE A 482 -0.91 -2.69 8.85
N LEU A 483 0.04 -2.72 7.91
CA LEU A 483 0.33 -3.87 7.07
C LEU A 483 1.43 -4.69 7.73
N ILE A 484 1.24 -6.01 7.79
CA ILE A 484 2.20 -6.97 8.30
C ILE A 484 2.58 -7.91 7.15
N THR A 485 3.86 -7.95 6.81
CA THR A 485 4.40 -8.94 5.88
C THR A 485 4.97 -10.12 6.65
N VAL A 486 4.60 -11.33 6.24
CA VAL A 486 4.93 -12.55 6.96
C VAL A 486 5.59 -13.56 6.01
N ARG A 487 6.68 -14.17 6.47
CA ARG A 487 7.33 -15.30 5.84
C ARG A 487 6.35 -16.46 5.72
N ASP A 488 6.32 -17.05 4.52
CA ASP A 488 5.63 -18.30 4.22
C ASP A 488 6.66 -19.41 3.99
N GLU A 489 6.45 -20.55 4.63
CA GLU A 489 7.25 -21.78 4.48
C GLU A 489 6.61 -22.82 3.54
N THR A 490 5.59 -22.45 2.77
CA THR A 490 5.06 -23.29 1.69
C THR A 490 5.81 -23.03 0.38
N LYS A 491 6.06 -24.09 -0.42
CA LYS A 491 6.69 -23.99 -1.76
C LYS A 491 5.76 -24.41 -2.89
N PRO A 492 5.72 -23.67 -4.01
CA PRO A 492 6.16 -22.27 -4.14
C PRO A 492 5.21 -21.34 -3.35
N GLY A 493 5.75 -20.39 -2.60
CA GLY A 493 4.97 -19.49 -1.74
C GLY A 493 5.20 -18.02 -2.03
N TYR A 494 4.28 -17.18 -1.56
CA TYR A 494 4.38 -15.73 -1.55
C TYR A 494 4.42 -15.24 -0.11
N LYS A 495 4.95 -14.04 0.14
CA LYS A 495 4.80 -13.43 1.48
C LYS A 495 3.32 -13.27 1.77
N GLN A 496 2.92 -13.57 3.00
CA GLN A 496 1.53 -13.44 3.43
C GLN A 496 1.31 -12.06 4.04
N TYR A 497 0.14 -11.47 3.77
CA TYR A 497 -0.24 -10.19 4.35
C TYR A 497 -1.33 -10.34 5.40
N PHE A 498 -1.12 -9.65 6.50
CA PHE A 498 -2.10 -9.39 7.52
C PHE A 498 -2.25 -7.88 7.69
N LYS A 499 -3.43 -7.45 8.14
CA LYS A 499 -3.77 -6.03 8.29
C LYS A 499 -4.45 -5.78 9.63
N SER A 500 -4.14 -4.63 10.24
CA SER A 500 -4.91 -4.06 11.34
C SER A 500 -5.44 -2.69 10.93
N THR A 501 -6.72 -2.44 11.16
CA THR A 501 -7.40 -1.16 10.84
C THR A 501 -7.83 -0.39 12.09
N ASP A 502 -7.49 -0.89 13.29
CA ASP A 502 -7.93 -0.38 14.58
C ASP A 502 -6.75 -0.11 15.54
N ASN A 503 -5.67 0.44 14.99
CA ASN A 503 -4.46 0.83 15.73
C ASN A 503 -3.74 -0.35 16.42
N GLY A 504 -3.75 -1.52 15.79
CA GLY A 504 -3.03 -2.71 16.25
C GLY A 504 -3.79 -3.57 17.27
N LEU A 505 -5.08 -3.28 17.51
CA LEU A 505 -5.89 -4.04 18.47
C LEU A 505 -6.38 -5.36 17.90
N THR A 506 -6.73 -5.39 16.61
CA THR A 506 -7.07 -6.60 15.89
C THR A 506 -6.26 -6.76 14.61
N VAL A 507 -5.98 -8.01 14.26
CA VAL A 507 -5.22 -8.42 13.09
C VAL A 507 -6.03 -9.45 12.32
N SER A 508 -6.13 -9.26 11.00
CA SER A 508 -6.80 -10.17 10.08
C SER A 508 -5.92 -10.51 8.88
N TYR A 509 -6.05 -11.72 8.35
CA TYR A 509 -5.38 -12.13 7.12
C TYR A 509 -6.06 -11.48 5.92
N VAL A 510 -5.25 -10.93 4.98
CA VAL A 510 -5.76 -10.23 3.79
C VAL A 510 -5.32 -10.85 2.47
N GLY A 511 -4.57 -11.95 2.49
CA GLY A 511 -4.15 -12.68 1.29
C GLY A 511 -2.64 -12.72 1.08
N PRO A 512 -2.18 -13.44 0.05
CA PRO A 512 -0.79 -13.40 -0.38
C PRO A 512 -0.45 -12.06 -1.03
N SER A 513 0.81 -11.65 -0.90
CA SER A 513 1.40 -10.56 -1.66
C SER A 513 1.82 -11.00 -3.07
N THR A 514 2.28 -10.05 -3.89
CA THR A 514 2.98 -10.33 -5.16
C THR A 514 4.47 -10.61 -4.98
N ILE A 515 4.99 -10.61 -3.76
CA ILE A 515 6.40 -10.90 -3.44
C ILE A 515 6.54 -12.39 -3.16
N THR A 516 7.42 -13.07 -3.88
CA THR A 516 7.77 -14.48 -3.64
C THR A 516 8.43 -14.70 -2.28
N SER A 517 8.22 -15.87 -1.67
CA SER A 517 8.81 -16.25 -0.38
C SER A 517 9.68 -17.51 -0.52
N PRO A 518 11.03 -17.42 -0.52
CA PRO A 518 11.92 -18.58 -0.43
C PRO A 518 12.08 -19.11 1.00
N HIS A 519 11.03 -19.02 1.83
CA HIS A 519 11.09 -19.34 3.27
C HIS A 519 12.13 -18.46 3.98
N CYS A 520 12.03 -17.16 3.74
CA CYS A 520 12.93 -16.18 4.31
C CYS A 520 12.12 -15.00 4.84
N GLN A 521 12.65 -14.36 5.87
CA GLN A 521 12.18 -13.10 6.41
C GLN A 521 12.19 -11.99 5.34
N SER A 522 11.37 -10.96 5.54
CA SER A 522 11.42 -9.69 4.80
C SER A 522 11.35 -8.53 5.79
N SER A 523 12.10 -7.46 5.51
CA SER A 523 12.05 -6.22 6.28
C SER A 523 11.37 -5.15 5.45
N ILE A 524 10.35 -4.49 6.01
CA ILE A 524 9.56 -3.44 5.35
C ILE A 524 9.67 -2.12 6.11
N ASN A 525 9.68 -1.00 5.38
CA ASN A 525 9.69 0.35 5.94
C ASN A 525 9.00 1.34 4.97
N LYS A 526 8.89 2.61 5.35
CA LYS A 526 8.14 3.63 4.60
C LYS A 526 8.87 4.96 4.55
N PHE A 527 8.85 5.59 3.38
CA PHE A 527 9.31 6.96 3.14
C PHE A 527 8.29 7.99 3.63
N SER A 528 8.69 9.25 3.81
CA SER A 528 7.78 10.28 4.32
C SER A 528 6.57 10.53 3.40
N ASP A 529 6.72 10.34 2.08
CA ASP A 529 5.65 10.48 1.09
C ASP A 529 4.68 9.29 1.01
N GLY A 530 4.93 8.26 1.82
CA GLY A 530 4.12 7.05 1.91
C GLY A 530 4.58 5.90 1.00
N THR A 531 5.62 6.08 0.20
CA THR A 531 6.21 4.97 -0.58
C THR A 531 6.72 3.89 0.37
N LEU A 532 6.32 2.64 0.15
CA LEU A 532 6.82 1.49 0.91
C LEU A 532 8.07 0.94 0.27
N VAL A 533 8.96 0.38 1.09
CA VAL A 533 10.17 -0.30 0.65
C VAL A 533 10.35 -1.60 1.42
N VAL A 534 10.71 -2.67 0.73
CA VAL A 534 10.95 -3.99 1.33
C VAL A 534 12.26 -4.57 0.83
N ALA A 535 13.00 -5.25 1.71
CA ALA A 535 14.22 -5.98 1.36
C ALA A 535 14.02 -7.48 1.61
N THR A 536 14.27 -8.31 0.60
CA THR A 536 14.09 -9.78 0.67
C THR A 536 14.71 -10.47 -0.55
N PRO A 537 15.16 -11.74 -0.43
CA PRO A 537 15.34 -12.61 -1.60
C PRO A 537 14.01 -12.86 -2.33
N THR A 538 14.04 -12.86 -3.66
CA THR A 538 12.85 -13.02 -4.53
C THR A 538 12.93 -14.23 -5.47
N ASN A 539 14.01 -15.01 -5.44
CA ASN A 539 13.99 -16.32 -6.06
C ASN A 539 13.05 -17.24 -5.25
N PRO A 540 12.01 -17.88 -5.83
CA PRO A 540 11.09 -18.72 -5.06
C PRO A 540 11.71 -20.04 -4.54
N GLN A 541 12.85 -20.47 -5.10
CA GLN A 541 13.46 -21.76 -4.77
C GLN A 541 14.53 -21.67 -3.69
N SER A 542 15.25 -20.56 -3.62
CA SER A 542 16.42 -20.37 -2.76
C SER A 542 16.55 -18.94 -2.26
N ARG A 543 17.33 -18.73 -1.20
CA ARG A 543 17.69 -17.39 -0.68
C ARG A 543 18.74 -16.74 -1.58
N SER A 544 18.35 -16.40 -2.79
CA SER A 544 19.16 -15.68 -3.77
C SER A 544 18.28 -14.66 -4.49
N LYS A 545 18.87 -13.88 -5.41
CA LYS A 545 18.18 -12.77 -6.07
C LYS A 545 17.61 -11.79 -5.04
N PHE A 546 18.49 -11.30 -4.16
CA PHE A 546 18.12 -10.37 -3.10
C PHE A 546 17.83 -8.99 -3.66
N GLN A 547 16.64 -8.49 -3.38
CA GLN A 547 16.12 -7.27 -3.97
C GLN A 547 15.59 -6.32 -2.91
N VAL A 548 15.74 -5.03 -3.18
CA VAL A 548 15.02 -3.94 -2.51
C VAL A 548 13.91 -3.51 -3.45
N LEU A 549 12.66 -3.78 -3.09
CA LEU A 549 11.48 -3.49 -3.89
C LEU A 549 10.74 -2.28 -3.33
N PHE A 550 10.07 -1.53 -4.20
CA PHE A 550 9.32 -0.33 -3.84
C PHE A 550 7.86 -0.46 -4.26
N SER A 551 6.95 0.01 -3.41
CA SER A 551 5.52 0.06 -3.70
C SER A 551 5.01 1.49 -3.50
N PHE A 552 4.24 1.96 -4.48
CA PHE A 552 3.64 3.29 -4.49
C PHE A 552 2.15 3.27 -4.10
N ASP A 553 1.57 2.08 -4.01
CA ASP A 553 0.13 1.80 -3.86
C ASP A 553 -0.19 1.04 -2.55
N ASP A 554 0.53 1.37 -1.47
CA ASP A 554 0.34 0.79 -0.14
C ASP A 554 0.50 -0.75 -0.10
N GLY A 555 1.40 -1.28 -0.92
CA GLY A 555 1.81 -2.68 -0.90
C GLY A 555 1.02 -3.59 -1.85
N GLN A 556 0.13 -3.05 -2.68
CA GLN A 556 -0.64 -3.84 -3.65
C GLN A 556 0.27 -4.37 -4.79
N SER A 557 1.22 -3.57 -5.25
CA SER A 557 2.20 -3.96 -6.27
C SER A 557 3.64 -3.56 -5.93
N TRP A 558 4.60 -4.37 -6.39
CA TRP A 558 6.04 -4.23 -6.13
C TRP A 558 6.90 -4.31 -7.40
N THR A 559 6.27 -4.34 -8.58
CA THR A 559 6.90 -4.74 -9.85
C THR A 559 7.66 -3.63 -10.55
N LEU A 560 7.36 -2.36 -10.27
CA LEU A 560 7.90 -1.25 -11.06
C LEU A 560 9.34 -0.91 -10.75
N ARG A 561 9.77 -1.04 -9.49
CA ARG A 561 11.10 -0.61 -9.06
C ARG A 561 11.69 -1.63 -8.11
N ARG A 562 12.84 -2.15 -8.52
CA ARG A 562 13.68 -3.04 -7.75
C ARG A 562 15.12 -2.59 -7.84
N TYR A 563 15.86 -2.80 -6.78
CA TYR A 563 17.30 -2.65 -6.78
C TYR A 563 17.93 -3.97 -6.33
N GLN A 564 18.97 -4.39 -7.05
CA GLN A 564 19.66 -5.63 -6.78
C GLN A 564 21.17 -5.38 -6.84
N TYR A 565 21.82 -5.49 -5.68
CA TYR A 565 23.27 -5.36 -5.58
C TYR A 565 24.00 -6.66 -5.92
N TYR A 566 23.47 -7.79 -5.43
CA TYR A 566 24.09 -9.11 -5.59
C TYR A 566 23.62 -9.79 -6.88
N SER A 567 24.49 -10.59 -7.53
CA SER A 567 24.05 -11.44 -8.65
C SER A 567 23.01 -12.49 -8.22
N ASP A 568 22.22 -13.00 -9.17
CA ASP A 568 21.10 -13.94 -8.94
C ASP A 568 21.47 -15.23 -8.19
N VAL A 569 22.74 -15.62 -8.21
CA VAL A 569 23.24 -16.86 -7.60
C VAL A 569 23.80 -16.68 -6.19
N VAL A 570 24.00 -15.43 -5.74
CA VAL A 570 24.60 -15.14 -4.44
C VAL A 570 23.57 -15.37 -3.34
N TYR A 571 24.00 -16.09 -2.29
CA TYR A 571 23.20 -16.24 -1.08
C TYR A 571 23.06 -14.90 -0.35
N ALA A 572 21.82 -14.49 -0.14
CA ALA A 572 21.45 -13.36 0.71
C ALA A 572 20.06 -13.63 1.30
N GLY A 573 19.98 -13.53 2.63
CA GLY A 573 18.82 -13.99 3.41
C GLY A 573 18.19 -12.87 4.24
N TYR A 574 18.26 -13.04 5.56
CA TYR A 574 17.70 -12.08 6.52
C TYR A 574 18.19 -10.67 6.26
N SER A 575 17.32 -9.70 6.46
CA SER A 575 17.68 -8.30 6.29
C SER A 575 16.95 -7.38 7.27
N SER A 576 17.49 -6.18 7.41
CA SER A 576 16.86 -5.08 8.12
C SER A 576 17.05 -3.81 7.31
N ILE A 577 15.94 -3.15 6.97
CA ILE A 577 15.93 -1.94 6.13
C ILE A 577 15.57 -0.71 6.95
N GLU A 578 16.28 0.38 6.74
CA GLU A 578 16.00 1.68 7.35
C GLU A 578 15.97 2.78 6.31
N VAL A 579 14.89 3.57 6.32
CA VAL A 579 14.81 4.80 5.54
C VAL A 579 15.57 5.89 6.29
N ILE A 580 16.67 6.36 5.73
CA ILE A 580 17.49 7.41 6.35
C ILE A 580 16.85 8.77 6.13
N ASN A 581 16.39 9.02 4.92
CA ASN A 581 15.65 10.21 4.51
C ASN A 581 14.91 9.90 3.20
N ASP A 582 14.29 10.91 2.59
CA ASP A 582 13.52 10.78 1.36
C ASP A 582 14.31 10.35 0.12
N ASP A 583 15.64 10.22 0.24
CA ASP A 583 16.58 9.99 -0.84
C ASP A 583 17.45 8.75 -0.64
N LEU A 584 17.45 8.17 0.58
CA LEU A 584 18.48 7.25 1.03
C LEU A 584 17.92 6.14 1.90
N VAL A 585 18.30 4.91 1.56
CA VAL A 585 17.93 3.68 2.26
C VAL A 585 19.20 2.96 2.72
N LEU A 586 19.19 2.49 3.97
CA LEU A 586 20.24 1.67 4.55
C LEU A 586 19.72 0.25 4.73
N VAL A 587 20.43 -0.74 4.21
CA VAL A 587 20.06 -2.16 4.31
C VAL A 587 21.20 -2.91 4.96
N ALA A 588 20.93 -3.56 6.09
CA ALA A 588 21.80 -4.61 6.63
C ALA A 588 21.28 -5.96 6.15
N VAL A 589 22.15 -6.83 5.66
CA VAL A 589 21.77 -8.10 5.03
C VAL A 589 22.71 -9.22 5.44
N GLU A 590 22.13 -10.38 5.75
CA GLU A 590 22.84 -11.63 5.96
C GLU A 590 23.26 -12.23 4.62
N GLY A 591 24.53 -12.59 4.50
CA GLY A 591 25.13 -13.15 3.29
C GLY A 591 25.94 -12.10 2.53
N GLY A 592 26.30 -12.46 1.29
CA GLY A 592 27.13 -11.60 0.43
C GLY A 592 28.58 -12.07 0.28
N ILE A 593 28.84 -12.83 -0.78
CA ILE A 593 30.13 -12.78 -1.49
C ILE A 593 29.84 -12.59 -2.97
N GLN A 594 30.49 -11.59 -3.57
CA GLN A 594 30.92 -11.66 -4.96
C GLN A 594 32.43 -11.42 -4.97
N THR A 595 33.21 -12.49 -5.00
CA THR A 595 34.61 -12.46 -5.39
C THR A 595 34.76 -13.40 -6.58
N SER A 596 35.70 -13.14 -7.48
CA SER A 596 35.89 -13.84 -8.75
C SER A 596 36.16 -15.34 -8.63
N SER A 597 36.23 -15.91 -7.43
CA SER A 597 36.69 -17.28 -7.18
C SER A 597 35.97 -18.03 -6.04
N VAL A 598 35.03 -17.42 -5.30
CA VAL A 598 34.31 -18.12 -4.21
C VAL A 598 32.84 -17.70 -4.16
N ILE A 599 31.94 -18.65 -4.41
CA ILE A 599 30.50 -18.55 -4.14
C ILE A 599 30.24 -19.38 -2.89
N GLU A 600 30.48 -18.83 -1.70
CA GLU A 600 29.81 -19.19 -0.43
C GLU A 600 30.53 -18.59 0.78
N TYR A 601 29.84 -17.71 1.49
CA TYR A 601 29.87 -17.58 2.94
C TYR A 601 28.46 -17.16 3.31
N ARG A 602 27.61 -18.17 3.54
CA ARG A 602 26.55 -18.05 4.54
C ARG A 602 27.29 -17.55 5.79
N ASP A 603 26.72 -16.59 6.51
CA ASP A 603 27.25 -16.12 7.80
C ASP A 603 28.05 -14.79 7.85
N ASN A 604 27.83 -13.86 6.93
CA ASN A 604 28.35 -12.50 7.05
C ASN A 604 27.21 -11.49 7.20
N ILE A 605 27.51 -10.29 7.72
CA ILE A 605 26.62 -9.13 7.64
C ILE A 605 27.25 -8.07 6.75
N ASP A 606 26.56 -7.75 5.67
CA ASP A 606 26.85 -6.63 4.79
C ASP A 606 25.91 -5.46 5.08
N VAL A 607 26.38 -4.25 4.79
CA VAL A 607 25.59 -3.02 4.87
C VAL A 607 25.68 -2.28 3.53
N LEU A 608 24.51 -1.98 2.98
CA LEU A 608 24.31 -1.28 1.71
C LEU A 608 23.66 0.07 1.98
N LEU A 609 24.22 1.13 1.43
CA LEU A 609 23.64 2.48 1.44
C LEU A 609 23.22 2.83 0.01
N ILE A 610 21.92 2.86 -0.22
CA ILE A 610 21.29 2.90 -1.55
C ILE A 610 20.57 4.23 -1.70
N ASN A 611 20.95 5.00 -2.73
CA ASN A 611 20.22 6.19 -3.13
C ASN A 611 19.15 5.85 -4.20
N LEU A 612 18.18 6.73 -4.42
CA LEU A 612 17.09 6.49 -5.37
C LEU A 612 17.55 6.47 -6.83
N LYS A 613 18.65 7.17 -7.17
CA LYS A 613 19.25 7.12 -8.51
C LYS A 613 19.64 5.69 -8.90
N GLU A 614 20.28 4.95 -7.99
CA GLU A 614 20.70 3.58 -8.25
C GLU A 614 19.50 2.66 -8.50
N VAL A 615 18.39 2.87 -7.80
CA VAL A 615 17.12 2.16 -8.03
C VAL A 615 16.56 2.49 -9.42
N TYR A 616 16.66 3.76 -9.84
CA TYR A 616 16.23 4.19 -11.17
C TYR A 616 17.09 3.61 -12.29
N GLN A 617 18.41 3.52 -12.10
CA GLN A 617 19.36 3.06 -13.11
C GLN A 617 19.45 1.53 -13.23
N ASN A 618 19.40 0.81 -12.11
CA ASN A 618 19.53 -0.66 -12.07
C ASN A 618 18.19 -1.41 -12.06
N GLY A 619 17.07 -0.69 -12.18
CA GLY A 619 15.73 -1.29 -12.19
C GLY A 619 15.49 -2.31 -13.31
N ILE A 620 16.32 -2.30 -14.37
CA ILE A 620 16.19 -3.17 -15.55
C ILE A 620 17.57 -3.59 -16.09
N SER A 621 18.37 -4.27 -15.28
CA SER A 621 19.46 -5.09 -15.82
C SER A 621 19.40 -6.49 -15.24
N SER A 622 18.38 -7.25 -15.65
CA SER A 622 18.38 -8.72 -15.62
C SER A 622 17.25 -9.24 -16.50
#